data_AF-A0A2Z6E7N6-F1
#
_entry.id   AF-A0A2Z6E7N6-F1
#
_cell.length_a   1.000
_cell.length_b   1.000
_cell.length_c   1.000
_cell.angle_alpha   90.00
_cell.angle_beta   90.00
_cell.angle_gamma   90.00
#
_symmetry.space_group_name_H-M   'P 1'
#
loop_
_entity.id
_entity.type
_entity.pdbx_description
1 polymer ?
#
loop_
_entity_poly.entity_id
_entity_poly.type
_entity_poly.pdbx_seq_one_letter_code
_entity_poly.pdbx_strand_id
1 'polypeptide(L)'
;MSPGLVAAVVLIALAFTYINGFHDTANSIATVVATKVLTPGQAVLLAAVTNLIGALWGTAVAKTIAAGIIDTRVIEAGPQLLICALTAATAWNLLTWWWGLPSSSSHALVGALVGAAIAAAGNRFDAVIWLQGGAHWWQGAGVVPKVIVPMVVSPLMGFTLGFLLMGALYALLAWCAERRGFLRRFGRAPFVNAFFGKAQIVSASTMGLAHGMNDAQKSMGIIALALAGATSAGQFDALPGWLGFLRVHGSASGGFEVPSWVAVLCALTMAGGTAGGGWRIIKTLGHKMVKLHPINGFAAEGSSAAVILTASAFGIPVSTTHNVSAAIMGVGAAKRWNAIRWTVVERMVWAWLLTLPVSALLAYACVQLARQW
;
A
#
# COMPACT_ATOMS: atom_id res chain seq x y z
N MET A 1 5.59 -27.58 -15.89
CA MET A 1 4.94 -26.26 -15.77
C MET A 1 5.16 -25.50 -17.07
N SER A 2 4.16 -24.77 -17.62
CA SER A 2 4.29 -24.12 -18.94
C SER A 2 4.71 -22.64 -18.83
N PRO A 3 5.58 -22.13 -19.73
CA PRO A 3 5.94 -20.71 -19.77
C PRO A 3 4.74 -19.75 -19.87
N GLY A 4 3.63 -20.20 -20.46
CA GLY A 4 2.38 -19.44 -20.56
C GLY A 4 1.75 -19.11 -19.21
N LEU A 5 1.88 -19.97 -18.20
CA LEU A 5 1.36 -19.69 -16.86
C LEU A 5 2.12 -18.57 -16.15
N VAL A 6 3.43 -18.48 -16.36
CA VAL A 6 4.25 -17.41 -15.78
C VAL A 6 3.90 -16.07 -16.44
N ALA A 7 3.73 -16.04 -17.76
CA ALA A 7 3.24 -14.86 -18.45
C ALA A 7 1.87 -14.41 -17.93
N ALA A 8 0.95 -15.36 -17.67
CA ALA A 8 -0.34 -15.06 -17.06
C ALA A 8 -0.21 -14.45 -15.65
N VAL A 9 0.69 -14.97 -14.80
CA VAL A 9 0.99 -14.35 -13.49
C VAL A 9 1.46 -12.90 -13.67
N VAL A 10 2.39 -12.64 -14.59
CA VAL A 10 2.88 -11.28 -14.85
C VAL A 10 1.73 -10.36 -15.26
N LEU A 11 0.91 -10.76 -16.22
CA LEU A 11 -0.23 -9.96 -16.69
C LEU A 11 -1.24 -9.67 -15.57
N ILE A 12 -1.58 -10.67 -14.77
CA ILE A 12 -2.53 -10.53 -13.66
C ILE A 12 -1.92 -9.69 -12.52
N ALA A 13 -0.63 -9.83 -12.25
CA ALA A 13 0.08 -8.98 -11.28
C ALA A 13 0.09 -7.52 -11.74
N LEU A 14 0.26 -7.25 -13.04
CA LEU A 14 0.15 -5.89 -13.58
C LEU A 14 -1.29 -5.37 -13.51
N ALA A 15 -2.29 -6.20 -13.80
CA ALA A 15 -3.69 -5.81 -13.60
C ALA A 15 -3.98 -5.46 -12.13
N PHE A 16 -3.52 -6.28 -11.18
CA PHE A 16 -3.58 -5.97 -9.75
C PHE A 16 -2.85 -4.67 -9.41
N THR A 17 -1.66 -4.43 -9.99
CA THR A 17 -0.88 -3.20 -9.79
C THR A 17 -1.62 -1.97 -10.27
N TYR A 18 -2.26 -2.04 -11.44
CA TYR A 18 -3.08 -0.96 -11.99
C TYR A 18 -4.27 -0.67 -11.09
N ILE A 19 -5.01 -1.73 -10.70
CA ILE A 19 -6.14 -1.60 -9.78
C ILE A 19 -5.70 -1.07 -8.42
N ASN A 20 -4.53 -1.44 -7.92
CA ASN A 20 -3.98 -0.89 -6.69
C ASN A 20 -3.73 0.61 -6.82
N GLY A 21 -3.04 1.05 -7.89
CA GLY A 21 -2.81 2.47 -8.15
C GLY A 21 -4.11 3.27 -8.22
N PHE A 22 -5.10 2.74 -8.92
CA PHE A 22 -6.44 3.31 -9.04
C PHE A 22 -7.16 3.38 -7.68
N HIS A 23 -7.20 2.27 -6.94
CA HIS A 23 -7.87 2.17 -5.66
C HIS A 23 -7.25 3.14 -4.62
N ASP A 24 -5.92 3.18 -4.56
CA ASP A 24 -5.18 3.89 -3.52
C ASP A 24 -4.72 5.28 -3.95
N THR A 25 -5.11 5.76 -5.13
CA THR A 25 -4.95 7.17 -5.54
C THR A 25 -5.47 8.12 -4.46
N ALA A 26 -6.57 7.73 -3.79
CA ALA A 26 -7.19 8.52 -2.74
C ALA A 26 -6.24 8.83 -1.57
N ASN A 27 -5.24 7.99 -1.32
CA ASN A 27 -4.32 8.14 -0.20
C ASN A 27 -3.41 9.36 -0.32
N SER A 28 -3.09 9.79 -1.54
CA SER A 28 -2.24 10.97 -1.78
C SER A 28 -3.01 12.21 -2.21
N ILE A 29 -4.22 12.07 -2.77
CA ILE A 29 -4.95 13.21 -3.35
C ILE A 29 -6.23 13.63 -2.62
N ALA A 30 -6.82 12.78 -1.78
CA ALA A 30 -8.14 13.08 -1.21
C ALA A 30 -8.14 14.36 -0.36
N THR A 31 -7.09 14.56 0.41
CA THR A 31 -6.83 15.73 1.27
C THR A 31 -6.59 16.99 0.45
N VAL A 32 -5.70 16.98 -0.56
CA VAL A 32 -5.36 18.18 -1.36
C VAL A 32 -6.50 18.64 -2.28
N VAL A 33 -7.33 17.69 -2.74
CA VAL A 33 -8.54 17.99 -3.50
C VAL A 33 -9.64 18.52 -2.57
N ALA A 34 -9.82 17.93 -1.39
CA ALA A 34 -10.82 18.38 -0.42
C ALA A 34 -10.53 19.78 0.15
N THR A 35 -9.26 20.13 0.34
CA THR A 35 -8.84 21.47 0.76
C THR A 35 -8.84 22.49 -0.37
N LYS A 36 -9.08 22.05 -1.62
CA LYS A 36 -9.09 22.87 -2.83
C LYS A 36 -7.75 23.57 -3.12
N VAL A 37 -6.65 22.99 -2.64
CA VAL A 37 -5.30 23.47 -2.95
C VAL A 37 -4.93 23.15 -4.39
N LEU A 38 -5.33 21.97 -4.87
CA LEU A 38 -5.17 21.56 -6.27
C LEU A 38 -6.52 21.19 -6.88
N THR A 39 -6.63 21.42 -8.19
CA THR A 39 -7.73 20.84 -8.96
C THR A 39 -7.60 19.32 -9.05
N PRO A 40 -8.70 18.58 -9.26
CA PRO A 40 -8.69 17.13 -9.44
C PRO A 40 -7.63 16.64 -10.44
N GLY A 41 -7.50 17.28 -11.61
CA GLY A 41 -6.53 16.88 -12.63
C GLY A 41 -5.07 17.13 -12.22
N GLN A 42 -4.79 18.27 -11.58
CA GLN A 42 -3.44 18.57 -11.07
C GLN A 42 -3.03 17.59 -9.96
N ALA A 43 -3.96 17.24 -9.07
CA ALA A 43 -3.69 16.32 -7.98
C ALA A 43 -3.39 14.91 -8.51
N VAL A 44 -4.15 14.44 -9.49
CA VAL A 44 -3.91 13.15 -10.16
C VAL A 44 -2.55 13.11 -10.85
N LEU A 45 -2.19 14.16 -11.60
CA LEU A 45 -0.87 14.25 -12.25
C LEU A 45 0.27 14.23 -11.22
N LEU A 46 0.15 15.02 -10.15
CA LEU A 46 1.12 15.05 -9.06
C LEU A 46 1.29 13.66 -8.43
N ALA A 47 0.19 13.00 -8.12
CA ALA A 47 0.21 11.66 -7.53
C ALA A 47 0.81 10.62 -8.47
N ALA A 48 0.45 10.62 -9.76
CA ALA A 48 0.98 9.67 -10.73
C ALA A 48 2.51 9.82 -10.89
N VAL A 49 3.00 11.06 -10.99
CA VAL A 49 4.45 11.34 -11.14
C VAL A 49 5.22 10.97 -9.87
N THR A 50 4.73 11.39 -8.69
CA THR A 50 5.42 11.11 -7.42
C THR A 50 5.38 9.63 -7.06
N ASN A 51 4.29 8.93 -7.37
CA ASN A 51 4.17 7.49 -7.22
C ASN A 51 5.14 6.75 -8.15
N LEU A 52 5.24 7.17 -9.43
CA LEU A 52 6.23 6.63 -10.37
C LEU A 52 7.66 6.78 -9.84
N ILE A 53 8.01 7.97 -9.37
CA ILE A 53 9.33 8.26 -8.79
C ILE A 53 9.60 7.40 -7.56
N GLY A 54 8.63 7.32 -6.64
CA GLY A 54 8.75 6.50 -5.43
C GLY A 54 8.89 5.01 -5.73
N ALA A 55 8.16 4.50 -6.72
CA ALA A 55 8.23 3.11 -7.15
C ALA A 55 9.63 2.73 -7.67
N LEU A 56 10.34 3.67 -8.31
CA LEU A 56 11.69 3.46 -8.84
C LEU A 56 12.81 3.74 -7.82
N TRP A 57 12.48 4.24 -6.62
CA TRP A 57 13.46 4.69 -5.63
C TRP A 57 14.15 3.54 -4.86
N GLY A 58 13.59 2.32 -4.91
CA GLY A 58 14.17 1.17 -4.21
C GLY A 58 13.37 -0.12 -4.39
N THR A 59 13.84 -1.20 -3.75
CA THR A 59 13.24 -2.55 -3.86
C THR A 59 13.18 -3.30 -2.51
N ALA A 60 13.38 -2.61 -1.39
CA ALA A 60 13.45 -3.22 -0.06
C ALA A 60 12.17 -3.98 0.33
N VAL A 61 10.99 -3.40 0.07
CA VAL A 61 9.70 -4.04 0.35
C VAL A 61 9.48 -5.23 -0.60
N ALA A 62 9.90 -5.11 -1.86
CA ALA A 62 9.80 -6.20 -2.83
C ALA A 62 10.57 -7.44 -2.37
N LYS A 63 11.78 -7.24 -1.82
CA LYS A 63 12.59 -8.31 -1.24
C LYS A 63 11.88 -9.01 -0.07
N THR A 64 11.24 -8.25 0.81
CA THR A 64 10.46 -8.82 1.93
C THR A 64 9.26 -9.62 1.44
N ILE A 65 8.52 -9.12 0.45
CA ILE A 65 7.38 -9.85 -0.14
C ILE A 65 7.85 -11.15 -0.80
N ALA A 66 8.97 -11.12 -1.53
CA ALA A 66 9.53 -12.29 -2.18
C ALA A 66 10.09 -13.34 -1.18
N ALA A 67 10.61 -12.91 -0.03
CA ALA A 67 11.30 -13.79 0.92
C ALA A 67 10.45 -14.24 2.13
N GLY A 68 9.37 -13.52 2.49
CA GLY A 68 8.86 -13.55 3.86
C GLY A 68 7.46 -14.12 4.10
N ILE A 69 6.69 -14.49 3.07
CA ILE A 69 5.25 -14.78 3.21
C ILE A 69 4.88 -16.24 2.94
N ILE A 70 5.50 -16.90 1.96
CA ILE A 70 5.17 -18.28 1.57
C ILE A 70 6.45 -19.12 1.63
N ASP A 71 6.38 -20.28 2.28
CA ASP A 71 7.50 -21.22 2.31
C ASP A 71 7.86 -21.62 0.88
N THR A 72 9.15 -21.53 0.54
CA THR A 72 9.66 -21.89 -0.77
C THR A 72 9.43 -23.37 -1.11
N ARG A 73 9.03 -24.20 -0.14
CA ARG A 73 8.61 -25.59 -0.37
C ARG A 73 7.19 -25.72 -0.93
N VAL A 74 6.35 -24.68 -0.80
CA VAL A 74 5.01 -24.63 -1.44
C VAL A 74 5.11 -24.15 -2.91
N ILE A 75 6.34 -23.89 -3.41
CA ILE A 75 6.59 -23.51 -4.82
C ILE A 75 6.13 -24.58 -5.81
N GLU A 76 5.92 -25.83 -5.38
CA GLU A 76 5.31 -26.87 -6.22
C GLU A 76 3.84 -26.55 -6.60
N ALA A 77 3.11 -25.75 -5.81
CA ALA A 77 1.77 -25.27 -6.15
C ALA A 77 1.75 -24.25 -7.30
N GLY A 78 2.91 -23.71 -7.67
CA GLY A 78 3.15 -23.02 -8.94
C GLY A 78 2.47 -21.66 -9.15
N PRO A 79 2.60 -21.10 -10.38
CA PRO A 79 1.92 -19.91 -10.89
C PRO A 79 0.42 -19.88 -10.64
N GLN A 80 -0.25 -21.04 -10.61
CA GLN A 80 -1.70 -21.14 -10.41
C GLN A 80 -2.12 -20.57 -9.06
N LEU A 81 -1.35 -20.80 -8.00
CA LEU A 81 -1.59 -20.21 -6.68
C LEU A 81 -1.54 -18.69 -6.75
N LEU A 82 -0.50 -18.14 -7.38
CA LEU A 82 -0.33 -16.69 -7.54
C LEU A 82 -1.44 -16.08 -8.39
N ILE A 83 -1.87 -16.76 -9.46
CA ILE A 83 -3.01 -16.36 -10.30
C ILE A 83 -4.28 -16.26 -9.45
N CYS A 84 -4.59 -17.30 -8.67
CA CYS A 84 -5.79 -17.34 -7.82
C CYS A 84 -5.74 -16.24 -6.76
N ALA A 85 -4.60 -16.09 -6.08
CA ALA A 85 -4.41 -15.08 -5.04
C ALA A 85 -4.54 -13.65 -5.60
N LEU A 86 -3.86 -13.34 -6.70
CA LEU A 86 -3.93 -12.01 -7.32
C LEU A 86 -5.33 -11.73 -7.88
N THR A 87 -6.00 -12.72 -8.45
CA THR A 87 -7.37 -12.57 -8.96
C THR A 87 -8.34 -12.26 -7.81
N ALA A 88 -8.26 -13.03 -6.72
CA ALA A 88 -9.09 -12.81 -5.54
C ALA A 88 -8.83 -11.45 -4.87
N ALA A 89 -7.56 -11.06 -4.72
CA ALA A 89 -7.19 -9.75 -4.18
C ALA A 89 -7.69 -8.60 -5.08
N THR A 90 -7.56 -8.75 -6.41
CA THR A 90 -8.07 -7.77 -7.38
C THR A 90 -9.59 -7.66 -7.31
N ALA A 91 -10.30 -8.79 -7.25
CA ALA A 91 -11.76 -8.82 -7.14
C ALA A 91 -12.24 -8.11 -5.86
N TRP A 92 -11.59 -8.38 -4.72
CA TRP A 92 -11.91 -7.71 -3.47
C TRP A 92 -11.68 -6.20 -3.54
N ASN A 93 -10.54 -5.77 -4.08
CA ASN A 93 -10.24 -4.34 -4.27
C ASN A 93 -11.29 -3.63 -5.14
N LEU A 94 -11.70 -4.25 -6.24
CA LEU A 94 -12.75 -3.70 -7.11
C LEU A 94 -14.09 -3.60 -6.39
N LEU A 95 -14.44 -4.61 -5.58
CA LEU A 95 -15.67 -4.62 -4.80
C LEU A 95 -15.69 -3.52 -3.74
N THR A 96 -14.60 -3.36 -2.97
CA THR A 96 -14.50 -2.31 -1.95
C THR A 96 -14.50 -0.93 -2.59
N TRP A 97 -13.84 -0.75 -3.73
CA TRP A 97 -13.92 0.48 -4.52
C TRP A 97 -15.35 0.76 -4.98
N TRP A 98 -16.08 -0.25 -5.46
CA TRP A 98 -17.46 -0.08 -5.92
C TRP A 98 -18.34 0.46 -4.79
N TRP A 99 -18.16 -0.01 -3.57
CA TRP A 99 -18.84 0.51 -2.39
C TRP A 99 -18.24 1.80 -1.82
N GLY A 100 -17.13 2.29 -2.38
CA GLY A 100 -16.43 3.48 -1.90
C GLY A 100 -15.85 3.31 -0.50
N LEU A 101 -15.53 2.07 -0.13
CA LEU A 101 -14.91 1.69 1.14
C LEU A 101 -13.38 1.72 0.97
N PRO A 102 -12.66 2.59 1.68
CA PRO A 102 -11.19 2.59 1.67
C PRO A 102 -10.68 1.31 2.35
N SER A 103 -10.33 0.33 1.51
CA SER A 103 -9.70 -0.94 1.89
C SER A 103 -8.19 -0.91 1.63
N SER A 104 -7.46 -1.85 2.22
CA SER A 104 -6.04 -2.03 1.99
C SER A 104 -5.79 -3.13 0.97
N SER A 105 -5.22 -2.77 -0.18
CA SER A 105 -4.74 -3.74 -1.18
C SER A 105 -3.68 -4.68 -0.62
N SER A 106 -2.93 -4.25 0.40
CA SER A 106 -1.93 -5.07 1.07
C SER A 106 -2.57 -6.18 1.91
N HIS A 107 -3.65 -5.87 2.62
CA HIS A 107 -4.43 -6.87 3.36
C HIS A 107 -5.09 -7.84 2.38
N ALA A 108 -5.66 -7.31 1.28
CA ALA A 108 -6.31 -8.13 0.27
C ALA A 108 -5.33 -9.14 -0.32
N LEU A 109 -4.15 -8.68 -0.73
CA LEU A 109 -3.09 -9.51 -1.29
C LEU A 109 -2.60 -10.58 -0.31
N VAL A 110 -2.26 -10.19 0.93
CA VAL A 110 -1.72 -11.15 1.91
C VAL A 110 -2.77 -12.17 2.30
N GLY A 111 -4.00 -11.74 2.57
CA GLY A 111 -5.11 -12.65 2.86
C GLY A 111 -5.31 -13.65 1.72
N ALA A 112 -5.30 -13.17 0.47
CA ALA A 112 -5.44 -14.02 -0.69
C ALA A 112 -4.28 -15.01 -0.86
N LEU A 113 -3.03 -14.59 -0.62
CA LEU A 113 -1.86 -15.48 -0.64
C LEU A 113 -1.95 -16.57 0.44
N VAL A 114 -2.35 -16.20 1.66
CA VAL A 114 -2.56 -17.14 2.77
C VAL A 114 -3.67 -18.13 2.44
N GLY A 115 -4.82 -17.66 1.96
CA GLY A 115 -5.94 -18.52 1.60
C GLY A 115 -5.61 -19.48 0.45
N ALA A 116 -4.93 -18.99 -0.58
CA ALA A 116 -4.47 -19.81 -1.69
C ALA A 116 -3.44 -20.86 -1.26
N ALA A 117 -2.50 -20.51 -0.36
CA ALA A 117 -1.51 -21.44 0.17
C ALA A 117 -2.15 -22.55 1.02
N ILE A 118 -3.10 -22.21 1.91
CA ILE A 118 -3.83 -23.21 2.72
C ILE A 118 -4.62 -24.16 1.82
N ALA A 119 -5.30 -23.64 0.79
CA ALA A 119 -5.99 -24.47 -0.19
C ALA A 119 -5.00 -25.40 -0.90
N ALA A 120 -3.93 -24.85 -1.44
CA ALA A 120 -2.89 -25.58 -2.19
C ALA A 120 -2.20 -26.67 -1.35
N ALA A 121 -2.09 -26.49 -0.04
CA ALA A 121 -1.51 -27.48 0.86
C ALA A 121 -2.50 -28.53 1.39
N GLY A 122 -3.76 -28.50 0.93
CA GLY A 122 -4.78 -29.47 1.35
C GLY A 122 -5.30 -29.20 2.75
N ASN A 123 -5.57 -27.93 3.08
CA ASN A 123 -6.05 -27.46 4.39
C ASN A 123 -5.02 -27.56 5.52
N ARG A 124 -3.74 -27.68 5.16
CA ARG A 124 -2.61 -27.66 6.09
C ARG A 124 -2.20 -26.22 6.40
N PHE A 125 -2.53 -25.77 7.60
CA PHE A 125 -2.19 -24.42 8.06
C PHE A 125 -0.68 -24.22 8.24
N ASP A 126 0.07 -25.30 8.44
CA ASP A 126 1.52 -25.35 8.55
C ASP A 126 2.27 -24.97 7.25
N ALA A 127 1.58 -24.91 6.11
CA ALA A 127 2.16 -24.45 4.85
C ALA A 127 2.42 -22.92 4.80
N VAL A 128 1.80 -22.18 5.72
CA VAL A 128 2.01 -20.74 5.86
C VAL A 128 3.02 -20.50 6.98
N ILE A 129 4.04 -19.70 6.70
CA ILE A 129 5.00 -19.29 7.74
C ILE A 129 4.30 -18.25 8.62
N TRP A 130 3.63 -18.68 9.69
CA TRP A 130 2.91 -17.78 10.59
C TRP A 130 3.86 -16.96 11.46
N LEU A 131 4.79 -17.64 12.11
CA LEU A 131 5.77 -17.05 13.01
C LEU A 131 7.06 -17.88 12.91
N GLN A 132 8.15 -17.22 12.53
CA GLN A 132 9.49 -17.78 12.60
C GLN A 132 10.35 -16.86 13.47
N GLY A 133 10.98 -17.44 14.49
CA GLY A 133 11.74 -16.69 15.49
C GLY A 133 12.91 -15.91 14.88
N GLY A 134 13.15 -14.72 15.41
CA GLY A 134 14.35 -13.91 15.21
C GLY A 134 14.76 -13.28 16.53
N ALA A 135 16.01 -12.80 16.65
CA ALA A 135 16.51 -12.23 17.90
C ALA A 135 15.70 -11.01 18.38
N HIS A 136 15.05 -10.30 17.45
CA HIS A 136 14.11 -9.22 17.73
C HIS A 136 12.79 -9.37 16.93
N TRP A 137 11.70 -8.80 17.43
CA TRP A 137 10.36 -8.90 16.83
C TRP A 137 10.29 -8.37 15.39
N TRP A 138 11.16 -7.42 15.00
CA TRP A 138 11.25 -6.93 13.62
C TRP A 138 12.11 -7.82 12.69
N GLN A 139 12.91 -8.72 13.25
CA GLN A 139 13.75 -9.70 12.53
C GLN A 139 13.04 -11.05 12.34
N GLY A 140 11.96 -11.31 13.07
CA GLY A 140 11.14 -12.50 12.86
C GLY A 140 10.61 -12.56 11.42
N ALA A 141 10.60 -13.76 10.84
CA ALA A 141 10.01 -14.01 9.53
C ALA A 141 8.58 -14.57 9.66
N GLY A 142 7.81 -14.47 8.59
CA GLY A 142 6.43 -14.93 8.54
C GLY A 142 5.36 -13.83 8.55
N VAL A 143 4.12 -14.26 8.36
CA VAL A 143 2.93 -13.42 8.16
C VAL A 143 2.68 -12.52 9.36
N VAL A 144 2.80 -13.03 10.59
CA VAL A 144 2.51 -12.23 11.80
C VAL A 144 3.48 -11.06 11.96
N PRO A 145 4.82 -11.27 12.04
CA PRO A 145 5.77 -10.18 12.31
C PRO A 145 5.98 -9.26 11.11
N LYS A 146 5.91 -9.78 9.87
CA LYS A 146 6.18 -8.96 8.66
C LYS A 146 4.95 -8.31 8.08
N VAL A 147 3.75 -8.77 8.42
CA VAL A 147 2.51 -8.26 7.83
C VAL A 147 1.53 -7.80 8.89
N ILE A 148 1.03 -8.70 9.76
CA ILE A 148 -0.04 -8.36 10.71
C ILE A 148 0.40 -7.29 11.71
N VAL A 149 1.59 -7.41 12.30
CA VAL A 149 2.11 -6.43 13.26
C VAL A 149 2.28 -5.04 12.62
N PRO A 150 3.03 -4.87 11.51
CA PRO A 150 3.11 -3.60 10.81
C PRO A 150 1.74 -3.03 10.40
N MET A 151 0.79 -3.89 10.02
CA MET A 151 -0.56 -3.49 9.62
C MET A 151 -1.40 -2.90 10.75
N VAL A 152 -1.16 -3.31 12.01
CA VAL A 152 -1.81 -2.74 13.19
C VAL A 152 -1.02 -1.56 13.76
N VAL A 153 0.32 -1.64 13.72
CA VAL A 153 1.19 -0.58 14.25
C VAL A 153 1.16 0.65 13.36
N SER A 154 1.14 0.50 12.02
CA SER A 154 1.21 1.67 11.13
C SER A 154 0.02 2.62 11.32
N PRO A 155 -1.26 2.18 11.38
CA PRO A 155 -2.37 3.10 11.61
C PRO A 155 -2.35 3.74 12.99
N LEU A 156 -1.91 3.01 14.02
CA LEU A 156 -1.73 3.58 15.36
C LEU A 156 -0.68 4.70 15.34
N MET A 157 0.46 4.46 14.67
CA MET A 157 1.50 5.47 14.47
C MET A 157 1.03 6.65 13.62
N GLY A 158 0.26 6.39 12.56
CA GLY A 158 -0.35 7.43 11.73
C GLY A 158 -1.28 8.32 12.56
N PHE A 159 -2.17 7.72 13.36
CA PHE A 159 -3.06 8.45 14.26
C PHE A 159 -2.29 9.27 15.29
N THR A 160 -1.33 8.67 16.00
CA THR A 160 -0.59 9.36 17.06
C THR A 160 0.27 10.48 16.51
N LEU A 161 1.02 10.25 15.43
CA LEU A 161 1.82 11.30 14.79
C LEU A 161 0.93 12.40 14.20
N GLY A 162 -0.18 12.05 13.56
CA GLY A 162 -1.16 13.02 13.07
C GLY A 162 -1.73 13.89 14.19
N PHE A 163 -2.08 13.28 15.32
CA PHE A 163 -2.58 13.98 16.50
C PHE A 163 -1.51 14.92 17.10
N LEU A 164 -0.31 14.40 17.33
CA LEU A 164 0.80 15.16 17.94
C LEU A 164 1.27 16.30 17.03
N LEU A 165 1.46 16.04 15.74
CA LEU A 165 1.87 17.07 14.78
C LEU A 165 0.81 18.17 14.69
N MET A 166 -0.47 17.82 14.61
CA MET A 166 -1.53 18.81 14.56
C MET A 166 -1.65 19.61 15.86
N GLY A 167 -1.54 18.94 17.01
CA GLY A 167 -1.51 19.58 18.32
C GLY A 167 -0.35 20.57 18.46
N ALA A 168 0.85 20.17 18.03
CA ALA A 168 2.04 21.03 18.02
C ALA A 168 1.86 22.24 17.09
N LEU A 169 1.29 22.04 15.88
CA LEU A 169 0.99 23.13 14.95
C LEU A 169 -0.02 24.12 15.53
N TYR A 170 -1.09 23.63 16.19
CA TYR A 170 -2.05 24.51 16.86
C TYR A 170 -1.43 25.26 18.03
N ALA A 171 -0.64 24.61 18.88
CA ALA A 171 0.07 25.25 19.98
C ALA A 171 1.01 26.35 19.47
N LEU A 172 1.78 26.06 18.41
CA LEU A 172 2.71 27.00 17.78
C LEU A 172 1.97 28.21 17.18
N LEU A 173 0.86 27.98 16.47
CA LEU A 173 0.08 29.06 15.86
C LEU A 173 -0.64 29.92 16.88
N ALA A 174 -1.18 29.32 17.95
CA ALA A 174 -1.77 30.05 19.08
C ALA A 174 -0.71 30.92 19.78
N TRP A 175 0.45 30.33 20.07
CA TRP A 175 1.59 31.06 20.63
C TRP A 175 2.03 32.23 19.75
N CYS A 176 2.16 32.04 18.44
CA CYS A 176 2.47 33.12 17.50
C CYS A 176 1.38 34.21 17.49
N ALA A 177 0.10 33.84 17.57
CA ALA A 177 -1.02 34.78 17.54
C ALA A 177 -1.06 35.71 18.77
N GLU A 178 -0.54 35.26 19.91
CA GLU A 178 -0.44 36.02 21.16
C GLU A 178 0.77 36.97 21.21
N ARG A 179 1.79 36.75 20.36
CA ARG A 179 2.97 37.64 20.29
C ARG A 179 2.62 39.00 19.67
N ARG A 180 3.37 40.04 20.05
CA ARG A 180 3.32 41.37 19.43
C ARG A 180 4.35 41.47 18.29
N GLY A 181 4.13 42.40 17.35
CA GLY A 181 5.06 42.66 16.24
C GLY A 181 4.97 41.64 15.10
N PHE A 182 6.10 41.40 14.43
CA PHE A 182 6.20 40.56 13.22
C PHE A 182 5.69 39.12 13.43
N LEU A 183 5.93 38.53 14.62
CA LEU A 183 5.55 37.15 14.95
C LEU A 183 4.03 36.91 14.90
N ARG A 184 3.21 37.93 15.18
CA ARG A 184 1.74 37.84 15.11
C ARG A 184 1.24 37.48 13.72
N ARG A 185 1.98 37.86 12.67
CA ARG A 185 1.60 37.60 11.27
C ARG A 185 1.48 36.11 11.00
N PHE A 186 2.32 35.28 11.63
CA PHE A 186 2.36 33.83 11.40
C PHE A 186 1.14 33.10 11.98
N GLY A 187 0.53 33.62 13.05
CA GLY A 187 -0.69 33.05 13.65
C GLY A 187 -1.99 33.46 12.94
N ARG A 188 -1.94 34.41 11.99
CA ARG A 188 -3.15 34.92 11.31
C ARG A 188 -3.61 33.98 10.21
N ALA A 189 -4.92 33.75 10.14
CA ALA A 189 -5.55 32.85 9.17
C ALA A 189 -5.12 33.06 7.69
N PRO A 190 -4.94 34.30 7.16
CA PRO A 190 -4.49 34.49 5.78
C PRO A 190 -3.09 33.93 5.52
N PHE A 191 -2.15 34.13 6.45
CA PHE A 191 -0.80 33.58 6.32
C PHE A 191 -0.82 32.06 6.41
N VAL A 192 -1.51 31.52 7.42
CA VAL A 192 -1.63 30.07 7.65
C VAL A 192 -2.18 29.39 6.40
N ASN A 193 -3.28 29.90 5.83
CA ASN A 193 -3.86 29.31 4.63
C ASN A 193 -2.93 29.40 3.42
N ALA A 194 -2.23 30.52 3.22
CA ALA A 194 -1.30 30.68 2.10
C ALA A 194 -0.06 29.78 2.21
N PHE A 195 0.52 29.70 3.41
CA PHE A 195 1.69 28.87 3.69
C PHE A 195 1.35 27.38 3.61
N PHE A 196 0.33 26.94 4.36
CA PHE A 196 -0.05 25.52 4.36
C PHE A 196 -0.71 25.08 3.05
N GLY A 197 -1.26 25.99 2.26
CA GLY A 197 -1.64 25.68 0.88
C GLY A 197 -0.45 25.18 0.05
N LYS A 198 0.70 25.86 0.12
CA LYS A 198 1.92 25.44 -0.58
C LYS A 198 2.59 24.25 0.09
N ALA A 199 2.66 24.23 1.42
CA ALA A 199 3.25 23.12 2.17
C ALA A 199 2.48 21.81 1.94
N GLN A 200 1.14 21.88 1.77
CA GLN A 200 0.33 20.70 1.49
C GLN A 200 0.68 20.05 0.14
N ILE A 201 1.07 20.84 -0.87
CA ILE A 201 1.53 20.26 -2.15
C ILE A 201 2.78 19.41 -1.93
N VAL A 202 3.69 19.87 -1.07
CA VAL A 202 4.91 19.12 -0.72
C VAL A 202 4.55 17.85 0.05
N SER A 203 3.71 17.92 1.09
CA SER A 203 3.31 16.72 1.84
C SER A 203 2.53 15.72 1.00
N ALA A 204 1.65 16.18 0.09
CA ALA A 204 0.93 15.32 -0.84
C ALA A 204 1.89 14.62 -1.81
N SER A 205 2.93 15.34 -2.26
CA SER A 205 4.00 14.78 -3.09
C SER A 205 4.81 13.72 -2.33
N THR A 206 5.17 14.02 -1.08
CA THR A 206 5.89 13.06 -0.21
C THR A 206 5.03 11.83 0.08
N MET A 207 3.73 11.99 0.28
CA MET A 207 2.79 10.88 0.45
C MET A 207 2.67 10.04 -0.82
N GLY A 208 2.60 10.65 -2.01
CA GLY A 208 2.62 9.95 -3.28
C GLY A 208 3.91 9.15 -3.50
N LEU A 209 5.06 9.74 -3.17
CA LEU A 209 6.36 9.06 -3.19
C LEU A 209 6.41 7.90 -2.20
N ALA A 210 5.97 8.12 -0.96
CA ALA A 210 5.91 7.09 0.08
C ALA A 210 5.03 5.92 -0.35
N HIS A 211 3.89 6.22 -0.97
CA HIS A 211 2.99 5.23 -1.55
C HIS A 211 3.70 4.38 -2.61
N GLY A 212 4.38 5.00 -3.57
CA GLY A 212 5.14 4.25 -4.60
C GLY A 212 6.25 3.38 -4.02
N MET A 213 6.98 3.89 -3.03
CA MET A 213 8.05 3.15 -2.34
C MET A 213 7.55 1.92 -1.57
N ASN A 214 6.26 1.84 -1.22
CA ASN A 214 5.72 0.69 -0.50
C ASN A 214 4.87 -0.21 -1.40
N ASP A 215 3.93 0.36 -2.14
CA ASP A 215 2.87 -0.39 -2.81
C ASP A 215 3.28 -0.95 -4.16
N ALA A 216 4.02 -0.20 -4.97
CA ALA A 216 4.49 -0.69 -6.27
C ALA A 216 5.45 -1.88 -6.10
N GLN A 217 6.25 -1.85 -5.04
CA GLN A 217 7.20 -2.90 -4.71
C GLN A 217 6.55 -4.24 -4.34
N LYS A 218 5.28 -4.25 -3.89
CA LYS A 218 4.58 -5.50 -3.56
C LYS A 218 4.38 -6.37 -4.80
N SER A 219 3.91 -5.77 -5.90
CA SER A 219 3.76 -6.46 -7.18
C SER A 219 5.10 -6.87 -7.79
N MET A 220 6.12 -6.02 -7.65
CA MET A 220 7.48 -6.36 -8.07
C MET A 220 7.98 -7.63 -7.38
N GLY A 221 7.75 -7.76 -6.08
CA GLY A 221 8.11 -8.94 -5.30
C GLY A 221 7.41 -10.21 -5.78
N ILE A 222 6.11 -10.14 -6.11
CA ILE A 222 5.34 -11.29 -6.61
C ILE A 222 5.83 -11.72 -8.00
N ILE A 223 6.05 -10.77 -8.91
CA ILE A 223 6.57 -11.07 -10.25
C ILE A 223 7.97 -11.66 -10.14
N ALA A 224 8.85 -11.08 -9.32
CA ALA A 224 10.19 -11.62 -9.09
C ALA A 224 10.13 -13.05 -8.52
N LEU A 225 9.24 -13.32 -7.56
CA LEU A 225 9.02 -14.67 -7.01
C LEU A 225 8.55 -15.66 -8.09
N ALA A 226 7.61 -15.25 -8.95
CA ALA A 226 7.10 -16.10 -10.03
C ALA A 226 8.19 -16.44 -11.07
N LEU A 227 8.99 -15.44 -11.47
CA LEU A 227 10.09 -15.63 -12.41
C LEU A 227 11.21 -16.48 -11.82
N ALA A 228 11.55 -16.25 -10.55
CA ALA A 228 12.56 -17.04 -9.86
C ALA A 228 12.13 -18.50 -9.69
N GLY A 229 10.90 -18.75 -9.28
CA GLY A 229 10.35 -20.11 -9.17
C GLY A 229 10.31 -20.84 -10.52
N ALA A 230 9.99 -20.12 -11.61
CA ALA A 230 10.05 -20.67 -12.96
C ALA A 230 11.48 -20.98 -13.43
N THR A 231 12.44 -20.13 -13.05
CA THR A 231 13.86 -20.33 -13.34
C THR A 231 14.41 -21.56 -12.60
N SER A 232 14.13 -21.69 -11.30
CA SER A 232 14.57 -22.86 -10.51
C SER A 232 13.96 -24.17 -10.96
N ALA A 233 12.75 -24.12 -11.55
CA ALA A 233 12.08 -25.28 -12.11
C ALA A 233 12.55 -25.65 -13.54
N GLY A 234 13.59 -24.99 -14.07
CA GLY A 234 14.12 -25.25 -15.41
C GLY A 234 13.18 -24.89 -16.58
N GLN A 235 12.10 -24.14 -16.32
CA GLN A 235 11.08 -23.87 -17.35
C GLN A 235 11.58 -22.92 -18.44
N PHE A 236 12.61 -22.14 -18.13
CA PHE A 236 13.19 -21.18 -19.05
C PHE A 236 14.40 -21.75 -19.80
N ASP A 237 14.79 -23.01 -19.56
CA ASP A 237 16.00 -23.61 -20.16
C ASP A 237 15.84 -23.80 -21.67
N ALA A 238 14.62 -24.15 -22.11
CA ALA A 238 14.27 -24.33 -23.52
C ALA A 238 13.93 -23.00 -24.25
N LEU A 239 13.94 -21.85 -23.57
CA LEU A 239 13.66 -20.57 -24.22
C LEU A 239 14.84 -20.08 -25.06
N PRO A 240 14.57 -19.39 -26.20
CA PRO A 240 15.61 -18.72 -26.98
C PRO A 240 16.44 -17.75 -26.13
N GLY A 241 17.72 -17.60 -26.43
CA GLY A 241 18.65 -16.78 -25.65
C GLY A 241 18.24 -15.31 -25.47
N TRP A 242 17.48 -14.74 -26.41
CA TRP A 242 16.97 -13.37 -26.32
C TRP A 242 15.91 -13.17 -25.21
N LEU A 243 15.27 -14.26 -24.74
CA LEU A 243 14.38 -14.27 -23.57
C LEU A 243 15.12 -14.53 -22.25
N GLY A 244 16.46 -14.49 -22.26
CA GLY A 244 17.29 -14.71 -21.07
C GLY A 244 16.98 -13.73 -19.93
N PHE A 245 16.46 -12.53 -20.23
CA PHE A 245 16.07 -11.53 -19.22
C PHE A 245 14.91 -11.96 -18.30
N LEU A 246 14.18 -13.01 -18.66
CA LEU A 246 13.13 -13.61 -17.82
C LEU A 246 13.71 -14.48 -16.70
N ARG A 247 14.96 -14.95 -16.85
CA ARG A 247 15.62 -15.78 -15.85
C ARG A 247 16.05 -14.93 -14.68
N VAL A 248 15.63 -15.31 -13.48
CA VAL A 248 15.99 -14.64 -12.23
C VAL A 248 16.74 -15.65 -11.37
N HIS A 249 18.02 -15.38 -11.15
CA HIS A 249 18.87 -16.19 -10.30
C HIS A 249 18.83 -15.65 -8.85
N GLY A 250 18.98 -16.56 -7.87
CA GLY A 250 19.06 -16.16 -6.47
C GLY A 250 20.24 -15.24 -6.20
N SER A 251 20.06 -14.25 -5.34
CA SER A 251 21.14 -13.36 -4.90
C SER A 251 21.92 -14.00 -3.75
N ALA A 252 23.24 -13.78 -3.70
CA ALA A 252 24.13 -14.28 -2.65
C ALA A 252 23.76 -13.80 -1.22
N SER A 253 22.90 -12.78 -1.11
CA SER A 253 22.43 -12.19 0.15
C SER A 253 21.15 -12.81 0.73
N GLY A 254 20.59 -13.84 0.08
CA GLY A 254 19.30 -14.42 0.45
C GLY A 254 18.14 -13.62 -0.16
N GLY A 255 17.33 -14.28 -0.99
CA GLY A 255 16.23 -13.66 -1.74
C GLY A 255 16.53 -13.45 -3.22
N PHE A 256 15.60 -12.80 -3.92
CA PHE A 256 15.68 -12.55 -5.36
C PHE A 256 15.87 -11.06 -5.64
N GLU A 257 16.78 -10.73 -6.55
CA GLU A 257 16.88 -9.36 -7.07
C GLU A 257 15.73 -9.10 -8.04
N VAL A 258 15.03 -7.98 -7.83
CA VAL A 258 13.97 -7.54 -8.72
C VAL A 258 14.62 -7.03 -10.01
N PRO A 259 14.32 -7.61 -11.18
CA PRO A 259 14.85 -7.11 -12.43
C PRO A 259 14.39 -5.66 -12.68
N SER A 260 15.27 -4.82 -13.23
CA SER A 260 14.96 -3.41 -13.50
C SER A 260 13.75 -3.23 -14.42
N TRP A 261 13.56 -4.12 -15.40
CA TRP A 261 12.39 -4.10 -16.27
C TRP A 261 11.08 -4.35 -15.52
N VAL A 262 11.09 -5.23 -14.50
CA VAL A 262 9.93 -5.48 -13.63
C VAL A 262 9.61 -4.22 -12.83
N ALA A 263 10.65 -3.58 -12.29
CA ALA A 263 10.49 -2.34 -11.53
C ALA A 263 9.89 -1.22 -12.40
N VAL A 264 10.45 -0.99 -13.60
CA VAL A 264 9.93 0.01 -14.55
C VAL A 264 8.49 -0.29 -14.96
N LEU A 265 8.20 -1.55 -15.29
CA LEU A 265 6.86 -1.95 -15.71
C LEU A 265 5.83 -1.76 -14.59
N CYS A 266 6.11 -2.25 -13.38
CA CYS A 266 5.23 -2.06 -12.23
C CYS A 266 5.06 -0.57 -11.88
N ALA A 267 6.12 0.21 -11.96
CA ALA A 267 6.08 1.65 -11.67
C ALA A 267 5.18 2.39 -12.68
N LEU A 268 5.33 2.13 -13.98
CA LEU A 268 4.47 2.70 -15.03
C LEU A 268 3.01 2.25 -14.88
N THR A 269 2.78 0.96 -14.60
CA THR A 269 1.43 0.42 -14.40
C THR A 269 0.76 1.02 -13.16
N MET A 270 1.49 1.17 -12.06
CA MET A 270 1.01 1.83 -10.83
C MET A 270 0.69 3.31 -11.08
N ALA A 271 1.55 4.03 -11.80
CA ALA A 271 1.34 5.42 -12.18
C ALA A 271 0.12 5.57 -13.11
N GLY A 272 -0.05 4.66 -14.08
CA GLY A 272 -1.21 4.61 -14.97
C GLY A 272 -2.51 4.33 -14.22
N GLY A 273 -2.48 3.41 -13.24
CA GLY A 273 -3.60 3.17 -12.33
C GLY A 273 -3.94 4.43 -11.53
N THR A 274 -2.92 5.09 -10.99
CA THR A 274 -3.06 6.35 -10.24
C THR A 274 -3.68 7.45 -11.11
N ALA A 275 -3.30 7.51 -12.39
CA ALA A 275 -3.87 8.44 -13.37
C ALA A 275 -5.34 8.13 -13.69
N GLY A 276 -5.76 6.86 -13.61
CA GLY A 276 -7.16 6.44 -13.74
C GLY A 276 -8.07 6.95 -12.62
N GLY A 277 -7.49 7.44 -11.51
CA GLY A 277 -8.20 8.05 -10.40
C GLY A 277 -8.79 7.02 -9.43
N GLY A 278 -9.68 7.47 -8.54
CA GLY A 278 -10.26 6.62 -7.49
C GLY A 278 -11.47 7.29 -6.84
N TRP A 279 -12.30 7.97 -7.65
CA TRP A 279 -13.22 9.02 -7.19
C TRP A 279 -14.21 8.60 -6.10
N ARG A 280 -14.64 7.34 -6.10
CA ARG A 280 -15.54 6.81 -5.06
C ARG A 280 -14.88 6.86 -3.68
N ILE A 281 -13.61 6.43 -3.58
CA ILE A 281 -12.83 6.42 -2.33
C ILE A 281 -12.37 7.83 -1.96
N ILE A 282 -11.93 8.62 -2.95
CA ILE A 282 -11.55 10.05 -2.76
C ILE A 282 -12.68 10.82 -2.08
N LYS A 283 -13.93 10.62 -2.52
CA LYS A 283 -15.10 11.26 -1.91
C LYS A 283 -15.27 10.83 -0.44
N THR A 284 -15.02 9.57 -0.11
CA THR A 284 -15.13 9.06 1.27
C THR A 284 -14.06 9.67 2.18
N LEU A 285 -12.77 9.60 1.79
CA LEU A 285 -11.67 10.10 2.62
C LEU A 285 -11.65 11.63 2.72
N GLY A 286 -11.89 12.34 1.61
CA GLY A 286 -11.74 13.79 1.56
C GLY A 286 -12.91 14.59 2.15
N HIS A 287 -14.13 14.07 2.08
CA HIS A 287 -15.33 14.85 2.40
C HIS A 287 -16.22 14.24 3.48
N LYS A 288 -16.21 12.91 3.67
CA LYS A 288 -17.14 12.25 4.59
C LYS A 288 -16.60 12.06 6.00
N MET A 289 -15.28 11.99 6.19
CA MET A 289 -14.70 11.65 7.51
C MET A 289 -14.48 12.87 8.41
N VAL A 290 -13.69 13.86 7.95
CA VAL A 290 -13.32 15.07 8.69
C VAL A 290 -13.34 16.26 7.72
N LYS A 291 -13.80 17.44 8.17
CA LYS A 291 -13.68 18.67 7.37
C LYS A 291 -12.23 19.18 7.42
N LEU A 292 -11.57 19.15 6.26
CA LEU A 292 -10.15 19.49 6.15
C LEU A 292 -9.92 20.94 5.70
N HIS A 293 -8.87 21.53 6.25
CA HIS A 293 -8.22 22.76 5.79
C HIS A 293 -6.77 22.43 5.39
N PRO A 294 -6.06 23.29 4.64
CA PRO A 294 -4.73 22.97 4.14
C PRO A 294 -3.73 22.51 5.21
N ILE A 295 -3.75 23.15 6.39
CA ILE A 295 -2.93 22.75 7.54
C ILE A 295 -3.22 21.32 8.02
N ASN A 296 -4.49 20.91 8.01
CA ASN A 296 -4.90 19.56 8.40
C ASN A 296 -4.41 18.53 7.37
N GLY A 297 -4.53 18.87 6.08
CA GLY A 297 -4.04 18.04 4.99
C GLY A 297 -2.53 17.84 5.08
N PHE A 298 -1.78 18.92 5.28
CA PHE A 298 -0.35 18.89 5.50
C PHE A 298 0.05 17.99 6.68
N ALA A 299 -0.62 18.15 7.83
CA ALA A 299 -0.31 17.34 9.01
C ALA A 299 -0.63 15.85 8.79
N ALA A 300 -1.76 15.53 8.15
CA ALA A 300 -2.19 14.15 7.91
C ALA A 300 -1.27 13.44 6.91
N GLU A 301 -1.05 14.06 5.75
CA GLU A 301 -0.18 13.53 4.69
C GLU A 301 1.27 13.42 5.18
N GLY A 302 1.80 14.45 5.85
CA GLY A 302 3.16 14.45 6.37
C GLY A 302 3.40 13.37 7.42
N SER A 303 2.47 13.20 8.37
CA SER A 303 2.55 12.13 9.38
C SER A 303 2.46 10.75 8.75
N SER A 304 1.51 10.58 7.82
CA SER A 304 1.34 9.31 7.10
C SER A 304 2.59 8.97 6.28
N ALA A 305 3.10 9.92 5.51
CA ALA A 305 4.28 9.75 4.69
C ALA A 305 5.52 9.41 5.53
N ALA A 306 5.70 10.06 6.69
CA ALA A 306 6.79 9.73 7.61
C ALA A 306 6.75 8.27 8.06
N VAL A 307 5.58 7.76 8.45
CA VAL A 307 5.40 6.34 8.84
C VAL A 307 5.69 5.41 7.67
N ILE A 308 5.13 5.67 6.50
CA ILE A 308 5.29 4.80 5.33
C ILE A 308 6.72 4.81 4.82
N LEU A 309 7.39 5.96 4.73
CA LEU A 309 8.78 6.05 4.31
C LEU A 309 9.70 5.31 5.27
N THR A 310 9.48 5.46 6.58
CA THR A 310 10.24 4.71 7.60
C THR A 310 10.04 3.22 7.42
N ALA A 311 8.80 2.76 7.29
CA ALA A 311 8.50 1.35 7.05
C ALA A 311 9.14 0.83 5.75
N SER A 312 9.03 1.58 4.65
CA SER A 312 9.63 1.25 3.35
C SER A 312 11.16 1.17 3.42
N ALA A 313 11.82 2.03 4.18
CA ALA A 313 13.27 2.00 4.37
C ALA A 313 13.73 0.71 5.09
N PHE A 314 12.92 0.20 6.01
CA PHE A 314 13.13 -1.10 6.64
C PHE A 314 12.57 -2.29 5.82
N GLY A 315 12.06 -2.04 4.62
CA GLY A 315 11.46 -3.07 3.76
C GLY A 315 10.17 -3.66 4.33
N ILE A 316 9.49 -2.95 5.22
CA ILE A 316 8.28 -3.43 5.89
C ILE A 316 7.05 -3.07 5.02
N PRO A 317 6.29 -4.06 4.52
CA PRO A 317 5.04 -3.78 3.83
C PRO A 317 3.99 -3.27 4.82
N VAL A 318 3.41 -2.11 4.54
CA VAL A 318 2.37 -1.49 5.39
C VAL A 318 1.12 -1.20 4.59
N SER A 319 0.01 -0.99 5.31
CA SER A 319 -1.23 -0.49 4.71
C SER A 319 -1.21 1.04 4.64
N THR A 320 -0.92 1.56 3.45
CA THR A 320 -0.97 3.00 3.15
C THR A 320 -2.35 3.58 3.42
N THR A 321 -3.42 2.88 3.00
CA THR A 321 -4.82 3.28 3.20
C THR A 321 -5.21 3.38 4.67
N HIS A 322 -4.84 2.40 5.49
CA HIS A 322 -5.15 2.45 6.92
C HIS A 322 -4.33 3.54 7.62
N ASN A 323 -3.05 3.67 7.26
CA ASN A 323 -2.16 4.67 7.86
C ASN A 323 -2.62 6.11 7.59
N VAL A 324 -2.93 6.45 6.33
CA VAL A 324 -3.39 7.81 5.99
C VAL A 324 -4.77 8.10 6.58
N SER A 325 -5.68 7.12 6.55
CA SER A 325 -7.00 7.26 7.17
C SER A 325 -6.87 7.52 8.66
N ALA A 326 -5.99 6.79 9.34
CA ALA A 326 -5.73 6.98 10.76
C ALA A 326 -5.03 8.31 11.07
N ALA A 327 -4.10 8.76 10.23
CA ALA A 327 -3.51 10.09 10.35
C ALA A 327 -4.55 11.21 10.20
N ILE A 328 -5.50 11.09 9.25
CA ILE A 328 -6.64 12.02 9.11
C ILE A 328 -7.51 12.00 10.37
N MET A 329 -7.79 10.82 10.93
CA MET A 329 -8.52 10.69 12.21
C MET A 329 -7.77 11.36 13.37
N GLY A 330 -6.45 11.16 13.47
CA GLY A 330 -5.61 11.77 14.51
C GLY A 330 -5.61 13.29 14.43
N VAL A 331 -5.45 13.84 13.22
CA VAL A 331 -5.56 15.29 12.95
C VAL A 331 -6.96 15.81 13.31
N GLY A 332 -8.01 15.05 13.00
CA GLY A 332 -9.39 15.38 13.39
C GLY A 332 -9.57 15.42 14.91
N ALA A 333 -9.03 14.41 15.61
CA ALA A 333 -9.09 14.28 17.07
C ALA A 333 -8.36 15.42 17.79
N ALA A 334 -7.21 15.87 17.26
CA ALA A 334 -6.45 17.00 17.79
C ALA A 334 -7.22 18.32 17.74
N LYS A 335 -8.17 18.46 16.79
CA LYS A 335 -9.07 19.61 16.75
C LYS A 335 -10.20 19.47 17.76
N ARG A 336 -10.93 18.35 17.68
CA ARG A 336 -12.00 17.96 18.61
C ARG A 336 -12.46 16.54 18.26
N TRP A 337 -12.73 15.72 19.27
CA TRP A 337 -13.22 14.35 19.06
C TRP A 337 -14.49 14.27 18.19
N ASN A 338 -15.41 15.22 18.39
CA ASN A 338 -16.68 15.29 17.65
C ASN A 338 -16.54 15.84 16.21
N ALA A 339 -15.33 16.18 15.74
CA ALA A 339 -15.11 16.55 14.33
C ALA A 339 -15.09 15.33 13.41
N ILE A 340 -14.88 14.14 13.97
CA ILE A 340 -14.80 12.88 13.25
C ILE A 340 -16.20 12.31 13.09
N ARG A 341 -16.57 11.90 11.88
CA ARG A 341 -17.81 11.14 11.65
C ARG A 341 -17.60 9.66 11.97
N TRP A 342 -17.86 9.28 13.21
CA TRP A 342 -17.64 7.92 13.72
C TRP A 342 -18.39 6.83 12.95
N THR A 343 -19.59 7.13 12.43
CA THR A 343 -20.34 6.18 11.58
C THR A 343 -19.61 5.82 10.28
N VAL A 344 -18.77 6.72 9.76
CA VAL A 344 -17.93 6.45 8.59
C VAL A 344 -16.71 5.64 9.02
N VAL A 345 -16.09 6.01 10.14
CA VAL A 345 -14.92 5.30 10.71
C VAL A 345 -15.26 3.86 11.02
N GLU A 346 -16.41 3.60 11.65
CA GLU A 346 -16.87 2.26 11.99
C GLU A 346 -17.00 1.37 10.74
N ARG A 347 -17.65 1.88 9.68
CA ARG A 347 -17.76 1.17 8.40
C ARG A 347 -16.39 0.87 7.78
N MET A 348 -15.43 1.78 7.93
CA MET A 348 -14.06 1.58 7.45
C MET A 348 -13.35 0.49 8.25
N VAL A 349 -13.42 0.53 9.58
CA VAL A 349 -12.80 -0.48 10.45
C VAL A 349 -13.37 -1.86 10.17
N TRP A 350 -14.69 -1.99 9.97
CA TRP A 350 -15.28 -3.26 9.54
C TRP A 350 -14.74 -3.74 8.20
N ALA A 351 -14.61 -2.86 7.21
CA ALA A 351 -13.99 -3.22 5.94
C ALA A 351 -12.52 -3.67 6.14
N TRP A 352 -11.76 -2.99 6.99
CA TRP A 352 -10.36 -3.33 7.29
C TRP A 352 -10.22 -4.72 7.91
N LEU A 353 -11.08 -5.03 8.88
CA LEU A 353 -11.10 -6.33 9.56
C LEU A 353 -11.54 -7.46 8.61
N LEU A 354 -12.51 -7.19 7.73
CA LEU A 354 -13.06 -8.19 6.81
C LEU A 354 -12.17 -8.44 5.59
N THR A 355 -11.28 -7.52 5.22
CA THR A 355 -10.46 -7.66 4.02
C THR A 355 -9.60 -8.92 4.02
N LEU A 356 -8.90 -9.22 5.12
CA LEU A 356 -8.06 -10.43 5.23
C LEU A 356 -8.86 -11.73 5.09
N PRO A 357 -9.90 -11.99 5.91
CA PRO A 357 -10.64 -13.24 5.84
C PRO A 357 -11.39 -13.38 4.51
N VAL A 358 -11.99 -12.31 3.99
CA VAL A 358 -12.75 -12.40 2.74
C VAL A 358 -11.83 -12.65 1.55
N SER A 359 -10.69 -11.95 1.44
CA SER A 359 -9.75 -12.21 0.35
C SER A 359 -9.12 -13.60 0.44
N ALA A 360 -8.86 -14.09 1.66
CA ALA A 360 -8.41 -15.47 1.88
C ALA A 360 -9.44 -16.49 1.42
N LEU A 361 -10.71 -16.32 1.78
CA LEU A 361 -11.79 -17.21 1.36
C LEU A 361 -12.00 -17.20 -0.16
N LEU A 362 -11.95 -16.03 -0.79
CA LEU A 362 -12.06 -15.91 -2.25
C LEU A 362 -10.92 -16.63 -2.96
N ALA A 363 -9.68 -16.47 -2.48
CA ALA A 363 -8.52 -17.13 -3.06
C ALA A 363 -8.55 -18.65 -2.83
N TYR A 364 -8.94 -19.07 -1.63
CA TYR A 364 -9.15 -20.48 -1.30
C TYR A 364 -10.15 -21.14 -2.25
N ALA A 365 -11.32 -20.52 -2.44
CA ALA A 365 -12.34 -21.00 -3.36
C ALA A 365 -11.83 -21.06 -4.81
N CYS A 366 -11.08 -20.05 -5.24
CA CYS A 366 -10.49 -19.99 -6.57
C CYS A 366 -9.51 -21.15 -6.81
N VAL A 367 -8.64 -21.49 -5.84
CA VAL A 367 -7.74 -22.64 -5.92
C VAL A 367 -8.51 -23.96 -5.96
N GLN A 368 -9.55 -24.10 -5.14
CA GLN A 368 -10.36 -25.34 -5.13
C GLN A 368 -11.11 -25.55 -6.45
N LEU A 369 -11.61 -24.48 -7.06
CA LEU A 369 -12.20 -24.54 -8.40
C LEU A 369 -11.14 -24.91 -9.44
N ALA A 370 -9.97 -24.27 -9.40
CA ALA A 370 -8.89 -24.55 -10.34
C ALA A 370 -8.33 -25.98 -10.28
N ARG A 371 -8.56 -26.71 -9.18
CA ARG A 371 -8.19 -28.13 -9.03
C ARG A 371 -9.20 -29.10 -9.65
N GLN A 372 -10.43 -28.65 -9.89
CA GLN A 372 -11.47 -29.48 -10.50
C GLN A 372 -11.33 -29.57 -12.03
N TRP A 373 -10.43 -28.80 -12.62
CA TRP A 373 -10.15 -28.68 -14.05
C TRP A 373 -8.68 -28.98 -14.34
#